data_AF-A0A534XQ39-F1
#
_entry.id   AF-A0A534XQ39-F1
#
_cell.length_a   1.000
_cell.length_b   1.000
_cell.length_c   1.000
_cell.angle_alpha   90.00
_cell.angle_beta   90.00
_cell.angle_gamma   90.00
#
_symmetry.space_group_name_H-M   'P 1'
#
loop_
_entity.id
_entity.type
_entity.pdbx_description
1 polymer ?
#
loop_
_entity_poly.entity_id
_entity_poly.type
_entity_poly.pdbx_seq_one_letter_code
_entity_poly.pdbx_strand_id
1 'polypeptide(L)'
;MSDSLNLSDWALRHRALVWFFMVLIIAAGLFSYKRLGRNEDPAFTFKTMVVQAAWPGATVEEMIKQVTDRIEKKLQETPDLDFIKSYTTAGVTTVFVNLLGSTRSKDVPDRWYQVRKKIGDIRGTFPAGVVGPGFNDDFGDTYGILYAFTADGFTPRQLRDYVEG
;
A
#
# COMPACT_ATOMS: atom_id res chain seq x y z
N MET A 1 15.43 -45.90 -32.07
CA MET A 1 16.48 -44.98 -31.58
C MET A 1 16.15 -43.62 -32.15
N SER A 2 15.68 -42.70 -31.31
CA SER A 2 15.41 -41.32 -31.75
C SER A 2 16.75 -40.66 -32.07
N ASP A 3 16.98 -40.28 -33.32
CA ASP A 3 18.08 -39.38 -33.68
C ASP A 3 17.90 -38.08 -32.89
N SER A 4 18.64 -37.94 -31.79
CA SER A 4 18.65 -36.73 -31.00
C SER A 4 19.51 -35.69 -31.74
N LEU A 5 18.95 -34.50 -31.95
CA LEU A 5 19.69 -33.38 -32.51
C LEU A 5 20.94 -33.11 -31.67
N ASN A 6 22.13 -33.39 -32.24
CA ASN A 6 23.40 -33.06 -31.61
C ASN A 6 23.69 -31.58 -31.84
N LEU A 7 23.23 -30.74 -30.90
CA LEU A 7 23.38 -29.28 -30.96
C LEU A 7 24.85 -28.84 -31.06
N SER A 8 25.78 -29.58 -30.46
CA SER A 8 27.20 -29.30 -30.51
C SER A 8 27.76 -29.52 -31.92
N ASP A 9 27.47 -30.66 -32.55
CA ASP A 9 27.91 -30.94 -33.93
C ASP A 9 27.24 -29.96 -34.91
N TRP A 10 25.96 -29.66 -34.72
CA TRP A 10 25.24 -28.72 -35.56
C TRP A 10 25.80 -27.29 -35.47
N ALA A 11 26.11 -26.80 -34.27
CA ALA A 11 26.71 -25.49 -34.05
C ALA A 11 28.13 -25.40 -34.66
N LEU A 12 28.91 -26.48 -34.61
CA LEU A 12 30.24 -26.55 -35.22
C LEU A 12 30.19 -26.54 -36.75
N ARG A 13 29.13 -27.09 -37.36
CA ARG A 13 28.90 -27.06 -38.81
C ARG A 13 28.36 -25.69 -39.27
N HIS A 14 27.53 -25.03 -38.46
CA HIS A 14 26.86 -23.78 -38.81
C HIS A 14 27.47 -22.54 -38.12
N ARG A 15 28.80 -22.43 -38.12
CA ARG A 15 29.56 -21.38 -37.42
C ARG A 15 29.10 -19.96 -37.74
N ALA A 16 28.80 -19.67 -39.01
CA ALA A 16 28.35 -18.35 -39.44
C ALA A 16 27.00 -17.96 -38.81
N LEU A 17 26.09 -18.92 -38.68
CA LEU A 17 24.78 -18.73 -38.09
C LEU A 17 24.88 -18.54 -36.57
N VAL A 18 25.79 -19.26 -35.91
CA VAL A 18 26.12 -19.06 -34.48
C VAL A 18 26.66 -17.66 -34.24
N TRP A 19 27.60 -17.19 -35.06
CA TRP A 19 28.14 -15.84 -34.97
C TRP A 19 27.07 -14.77 -35.19
N PHE A 20 26.19 -14.97 -36.16
CA PHE A 20 25.06 -14.07 -36.41
C PHE A 20 24.16 -13.94 -35.16
N PHE A 21 23.72 -15.06 -34.58
CA PHE A 21 22.92 -15.03 -33.37
C PHE A 21 23.65 -14.45 -32.17
N MET A 22 24.96 -14.69 -32.05
CA MET A 22 25.79 -14.10 -30.99
C MET A 22 25.77 -12.57 -31.08
N VAL A 23 26.06 -12.00 -32.27
CA VAL A 23 26.04 -10.56 -32.49
C VAL A 23 24.63 -9.99 -32.29
N LEU A 24 23.60 -10.69 -32.76
CA LEU A 24 22.21 -10.27 -32.63
C LEU A 24 21.76 -10.21 -31.16
N ILE A 25 22.12 -11.22 -30.36
CA ILE A 25 21.81 -11.26 -28.91
C ILE A 25 22.56 -10.15 -28.18
N ILE A 26 23.84 -9.90 -28.52
CA ILE A 26 24.62 -8.80 -27.94
C ILE A 26 23.94 -7.46 -28.26
N ALA A 27 23.61 -7.19 -29.53
CA ALA A 27 22.95 -5.95 -29.93
C ALA A 27 21.59 -5.77 -29.23
N ALA A 28 20.78 -6.83 -29.15
CA ALA A 28 19.50 -6.82 -28.43
C ALA A 28 19.67 -6.57 -26.92
N GLY A 29 20.72 -7.14 -26.33
CA GLY A 29 21.10 -6.92 -24.93
C GLY A 29 21.49 -5.47 -24.65
N LEU A 30 22.36 -4.88 -25.49
CA LEU A 30 22.74 -3.46 -25.38
C LEU A 30 21.52 -2.53 -25.52
N PHE A 31 20.61 -2.83 -26.44
CA PHE A 31 19.40 -2.05 -26.64
C PHE A 31 18.45 -2.15 -25.44
N SER A 32 18.28 -3.36 -24.90
CA SER A 32 17.44 -3.61 -23.73
C SER A 32 18.01 -2.94 -22.47
N TYR A 33 19.34 -2.95 -22.31
CA TYR A 33 20.01 -2.31 -21.19
C TYR A 33 19.70 -0.81 -21.09
N LYS A 34 19.67 -0.09 -22.22
CA LYS A 34 19.31 1.34 -22.24
C LYS A 34 17.85 1.61 -21.86
N ARG A 35 16.97 0.63 -22.01
CA ARG A 35 15.54 0.74 -21.69
C ARG A 35 15.18 0.15 -20.33
N LEU A 36 16.15 -0.42 -19.63
CA LEU A 36 15.91 -1.01 -18.33
C LEU A 36 15.70 0.10 -17.31
N GLY A 37 14.45 0.30 -16.89
CA GLY A 37 14.11 1.21 -15.81
C GLY A 37 14.85 0.79 -14.53
N ARG A 38 15.62 1.71 -13.96
CA ARG A 38 16.22 1.53 -12.63
C ARG A 38 15.19 1.97 -11.61
N ASN A 39 14.46 1.00 -11.04
CA ASN A 39 13.81 1.22 -9.77
C ASN A 39 14.88 0.97 -8.69
N GLU A 40 15.19 1.99 -7.89
CA GLU A 40 16.22 1.89 -6.84
C GLU A 40 15.82 0.86 -5.78
N ASP A 41 14.52 0.73 -5.50
CA ASP A 41 13.94 -0.29 -4.65
C ASP A 41 12.76 -1.00 -5.34
N PRO A 42 12.52 -2.29 -5.06
CA PRO A 42 11.30 -2.96 -5.51
C PRO A 42 10.08 -2.24 -4.92
N ALA A 43 9.02 -2.07 -5.73
CA ALA A 43 7.78 -1.46 -5.26
C ALA A 43 7.21 -2.27 -4.08
N PHE A 44 7.27 -1.71 -2.88
CA PHE A 44 6.76 -2.34 -1.67
C PHE A 44 5.30 -1.93 -1.47
N THR A 45 4.39 -2.90 -1.51
CA THR A 45 2.98 -2.64 -1.21
C THR A 45 2.78 -2.69 0.30
N PHE A 46 2.43 -1.55 0.89
CA PHE A 46 2.08 -1.50 2.30
C PHE A 46 0.75 -2.21 2.53
N LYS A 47 0.75 -3.10 3.52
CA LYS A 47 -0.38 -4.01 3.84
C LYS A 47 -1.10 -3.58 5.11
N THR A 48 -1.02 -2.29 5.43
CA THR A 48 -1.62 -1.70 6.62
C THR A 48 -2.55 -0.57 6.20
N MET A 49 -3.80 -0.64 6.63
CA MET A 49 -4.78 0.45 6.49
C MET A 49 -5.09 1.02 7.88
N VAL A 50 -5.19 2.34 7.96
CA VAL A 50 -5.64 3.03 9.17
C VAL A 50 -7.13 3.37 9.03
N VAL A 51 -7.92 2.99 10.02
CA VAL A 51 -9.33 3.35 10.16
C VAL A 51 -9.47 4.24 11.39
N GLN A 52 -9.99 5.45 11.22
CA GLN A 52 -10.12 6.41 12.31
C GLN A 52 -11.57 6.85 12.47
N ALA A 53 -12.05 6.93 13.70
CA ALA A 53 -13.36 7.47 14.03
C ALA A 53 -13.28 8.40 15.23
N ALA A 54 -14.11 9.45 15.22
CA ALA A 54 -14.20 10.41 16.31
C ALA A 54 -15.64 10.47 16.84
N TRP A 55 -15.79 10.58 18.16
CA TRP A 55 -17.07 10.84 18.81
C TRP A 55 -16.86 11.91 19.88
N PRO A 56 -16.97 13.20 19.50
CA PRO A 56 -16.69 14.29 20.41
C PRO A 56 -17.53 14.21 21.70
N GLY A 57 -16.86 14.29 22.85
CA GLY A 57 -17.51 14.24 24.17
C GLY A 57 -17.67 12.84 24.77
N ALA A 58 -17.32 11.76 24.05
CA ALA A 58 -17.34 10.41 24.60
C ALA A 58 -16.13 10.13 25.50
N THR A 59 -16.36 9.41 26.59
CA THR A 59 -15.29 8.87 27.44
C THR A 59 -14.51 7.78 26.71
N VAL A 60 -13.30 7.47 27.19
CA VAL A 60 -12.49 6.37 26.62
C VAL A 60 -13.25 5.04 26.65
N GLU A 61 -13.94 4.75 27.75
CA GLU A 61 -14.67 3.50 27.92
C GLU A 61 -15.86 3.39 26.95
N GLU A 62 -16.59 4.49 26.74
CA GLU A 62 -17.67 4.55 25.76
C GLU A 62 -17.13 4.39 24.33
N MET A 63 -16.03 5.05 24.00
CA MET A 63 -15.37 4.90 22.70
C MET A 63 -14.97 3.45 22.43
N ILE A 64 -14.37 2.78 23.40
CA ILE A 64 -13.98 1.37 23.28
C ILE A 64 -15.23 0.51 23.03
N LYS A 65 -16.20 0.56 23.95
CA LYS A 65 -17.36 -0.33 23.93
C LYS A 65 -18.29 -0.10 22.75
N GLN A 66 -18.51 1.16 22.36
CA GLN A 66 -19.52 1.50 21.36
C GLN A 66 -18.94 1.69 19.95
N VAL A 67 -17.65 1.99 19.81
CA VAL A 67 -17.05 2.30 18.52
C VAL A 67 -15.92 1.32 18.19
N THR A 68 -14.85 1.31 18.98
CA THR A 68 -13.64 0.51 18.71
C THR A 68 -13.97 -0.98 18.62
N ASP A 69 -14.64 -1.56 19.62
CA ASP A 69 -14.96 -2.99 19.66
C ASP A 69 -15.82 -3.43 18.47
N ARG A 70 -16.74 -2.55 18.02
CA ARG A 70 -17.61 -2.85 16.87
C ARG A 70 -16.82 -2.84 15.57
N ILE A 71 -15.94 -1.86 15.41
CA ILE A 71 -15.04 -1.76 14.27
C ILE A 71 -14.14 -3.00 14.23
N GLU A 72 -13.47 -3.33 15.33
CA GLU A 72 -12.57 -4.49 15.41
C GLU A 72 -13.28 -5.79 15.08
N LYS A 73 -14.41 -6.08 15.75
CA LYS A 73 -15.18 -7.32 15.53
C LYS A 73 -15.62 -7.45 14.08
N LYS A 74 -16.05 -6.35 13.46
CA LYS A 74 -16.49 -6.40 12.05
C LYS A 74 -15.32 -6.60 11.10
N LEU A 75 -14.17 -6.00 11.40
CA LEU A 75 -12.96 -6.11 10.59
C LEU A 75 -12.28 -7.47 10.72
N GLN A 76 -12.48 -8.20 11.83
CA GLN A 76 -12.02 -9.59 11.97
C GLN A 76 -12.56 -10.53 10.89
N GLU A 77 -13.70 -10.18 10.28
CA GLU A 77 -14.27 -10.94 9.15
C GLU A 77 -13.60 -10.63 7.80
N THR A 78 -12.55 -9.80 7.76
CA THR A 78 -11.87 -9.39 6.53
C THR A 78 -10.98 -10.53 6.02
N PRO A 79 -11.06 -10.90 4.73
CA PRO A 79 -10.16 -11.89 4.15
C PRO A 79 -8.70 -11.44 4.22
N ASP A 80 -7.81 -12.39 4.45
CA ASP A 80 -6.36 -12.18 4.57
C ASP A 80 -5.94 -11.20 5.68
N LEU A 81 -6.78 -11.02 6.70
CA LEU A 81 -6.42 -10.29 7.91
C LEU A 81 -5.36 -11.08 8.69
N ASP A 82 -4.30 -10.40 9.10
CA ASP A 82 -3.30 -10.92 10.03
C ASP A 82 -3.66 -10.54 11.46
N PHE A 83 -3.62 -9.23 11.75
CA PHE A 83 -3.97 -8.70 13.06
C PHE A 83 -4.52 -7.28 12.99
N ILE A 84 -5.22 -6.90 14.06
CA ILE A 84 -5.72 -5.55 14.28
C ILE A 84 -5.05 -4.99 15.54
N LYS A 85 -4.61 -3.73 15.49
CA LYS A 85 -4.16 -2.97 16.66
C LYS A 85 -4.99 -1.70 16.76
N SER A 86 -5.55 -1.40 17.92
CA SER A 86 -6.28 -0.15 18.14
C SER A 86 -5.66 0.68 19.24
N TYR A 87 -5.83 2.00 19.09
CA TYR A 87 -5.47 2.99 20.07
C TYR A 87 -6.69 3.90 20.26
N THR A 88 -7.27 3.83 21.44
CA THR A 88 -8.47 4.61 21.79
C THR A 88 -8.13 5.63 22.86
N THR A 89 -8.54 6.86 22.63
CA THR A 89 -8.45 7.99 23.57
C THR A 89 -9.82 8.65 23.68
N ALA A 90 -9.98 9.64 24.56
CA ALA A 90 -11.27 10.28 24.77
C ALA A 90 -11.74 10.93 23.46
N GLY A 91 -12.92 10.53 22.98
CA GLY A 91 -13.52 11.00 21.74
C GLY A 91 -12.84 10.60 20.43
N VAL A 92 -11.76 9.80 20.41
CA VAL A 92 -11.10 9.35 19.17
C VAL A 92 -10.58 7.92 19.28
N THR A 93 -10.78 7.12 18.24
CA THR A 93 -10.19 5.79 18.08
C THR A 93 -9.47 5.66 16.74
N THR A 94 -8.30 5.03 16.76
CA THR A 94 -7.48 4.73 15.58
C THR A 94 -7.22 3.23 15.55
N VAL A 95 -7.61 2.57 14.45
CA VAL A 95 -7.53 1.13 14.26
C VAL A 95 -6.62 0.82 13.06
N PHE A 96 -5.55 0.08 13.31
CA PHE A 96 -4.60 -0.40 12.31
C PHE A 96 -4.99 -1.80 11.87
N VAL A 97 -5.33 -1.94 10.60
CA VAL A 97 -5.72 -3.20 9.96
C VAL A 97 -4.55 -3.72 9.16
N ASN A 98 -3.98 -4.86 9.55
CA ASN A 98 -2.81 -5.45 8.90
C ASN A 98 -3.20 -6.74 8.17
N LEU A 99 -2.84 -6.84 6.90
CA LEU A 99 -3.03 -8.05 6.10
C LEU A 99 -1.84 -8.98 6.21
N LEU A 100 -2.06 -10.26 5.88
CA LEU A 100 -1.03 -11.28 5.89
C LEU A 100 0.16 -10.92 4.99
N GLY A 101 1.36 -11.27 5.46
CA GLY A 101 2.59 -11.17 4.68
C GLY A 101 2.52 -11.93 3.35
N SER A 102 1.67 -12.95 3.24
CA SER A 102 1.43 -13.75 2.03
C SER A 102 0.43 -13.16 1.03
N THR A 103 -0.32 -12.10 1.39
CA THR A 103 -1.28 -11.46 0.48
C THR A 103 -0.56 -10.89 -0.76
N ARG A 104 -1.03 -11.21 -1.96
CA ARG A 104 -0.39 -10.70 -3.18
C ARG A 104 -0.67 -9.21 -3.34
N SER A 105 0.34 -8.43 -3.75
CA SER A 105 0.21 -6.98 -3.93
C SER A 105 -1.01 -6.55 -4.76
N LYS A 106 -1.33 -7.31 -5.81
CA LYS A 106 -2.48 -7.04 -6.68
C LYS A 106 -3.85 -7.20 -6.00
N ASP A 107 -3.93 -7.99 -4.93
CA ASP A 107 -5.19 -8.26 -4.23
C ASP A 107 -5.42 -7.26 -3.08
N VAL A 108 -4.40 -6.48 -2.68
CA VAL A 108 -4.47 -5.52 -1.57
C VAL A 108 -5.57 -4.46 -1.77
N PRO A 109 -5.72 -3.82 -2.95
CA PRO A 109 -6.80 -2.86 -3.19
C PRO A 109 -8.20 -3.47 -2.99
N ASP A 110 -8.39 -4.73 -3.39
CA ASP A 110 -9.66 -5.44 -3.18
C ASP A 110 -9.92 -5.70 -1.68
N ARG A 111 -8.87 -6.00 -0.89
CA ARG A 111 -9.01 -6.13 0.57
C ARG A 111 -9.40 -4.81 1.22
N TRP A 112 -8.81 -3.70 0.78
CA TRP A 112 -9.17 -2.35 1.21
C TRP A 112 -10.61 -1.97 0.85
N TYR A 113 -11.08 -2.38 -0.32
CA TYR A 113 -12.49 -2.28 -0.67
C TYR A 113 -13.38 -3.08 0.29
N GLN A 114 -13.01 -4.33 0.63
CA GLN A 114 -13.77 -5.14 1.60
C GLN A 114 -13.80 -4.52 3.00
N VAL A 115 -12.69 -3.94 3.46
CA VAL A 115 -12.63 -3.20 4.73
C VAL A 115 -13.62 -2.04 4.73
N ARG A 116 -13.59 -1.19 3.68
CA ARG A 116 -14.51 -0.06 3.54
C ARG A 116 -15.97 -0.51 3.49
N LYS A 117 -16.27 -1.56 2.73
CA LYS A 117 -17.61 -2.14 2.62
C LYS A 117 -18.12 -2.64 3.98
N LYS A 118 -17.32 -3.45 4.69
CA LYS A 118 -17.69 -4.02 5.99
C LYS A 118 -17.97 -2.96 7.05
N ILE A 119 -17.18 -1.90 7.08
CA ILE A 119 -17.44 -0.75 7.96
C ILE A 119 -18.68 0.04 7.53
N GLY A 120 -18.88 0.19 6.22
CA GLY A 120 -20.11 0.76 5.66
C GLY A 120 -21.36 0.02 6.14
N ASP A 121 -21.33 -1.32 6.16
CA ASP A 121 -22.45 -2.17 6.59
C ASP A 121 -22.83 -1.94 8.07
N ILE A 122 -21.87 -1.65 8.94
CA ILE A 122 -22.12 -1.40 10.37
C ILE A 122 -22.29 0.08 10.72
N ARG A 123 -22.21 0.99 9.74
CA ARG A 123 -22.24 2.44 9.97
C ARG A 123 -23.50 2.89 10.72
N GLY A 124 -24.64 2.26 10.45
CA GLY A 124 -25.91 2.53 11.13
C GLY A 124 -25.99 2.01 12.57
N THR A 125 -25.01 1.24 13.03
CA THR A 125 -24.96 0.70 14.40
C THR A 125 -24.19 1.59 15.37
N PHE A 126 -23.50 2.61 14.88
CA PHE A 126 -22.75 3.55 15.70
C PHE A 126 -23.69 4.56 16.40
N PRO A 127 -23.32 5.06 17.58
CA PRO A 127 -24.04 6.14 18.24
C PRO A 127 -24.17 7.41 17.38
N ALA A 128 -25.20 8.20 17.65
CA ALA A 128 -25.34 9.52 17.05
C ALA A 128 -24.18 10.44 17.45
N GLY A 129 -23.64 11.19 16.49
CA GLY A 129 -22.52 12.10 16.70
C GLY A 129 -21.14 11.49 16.42
N VAL A 130 -21.05 10.21 16.06
CA VAL A 130 -19.81 9.63 15.53
C VAL A 130 -19.52 10.22 14.16
N VAL A 131 -18.34 10.81 14.00
CA VAL A 131 -17.77 11.32 12.76
C VAL A 131 -16.79 10.28 12.19
N GLY A 132 -17.03 9.85 10.95
CA GLY A 132 -16.30 8.77 10.30
C GLY A 132 -17.10 7.46 10.27
N PRO A 133 -16.44 6.28 10.17
CA PRO A 133 -14.98 6.10 10.13
C PRO A 133 -14.34 6.57 8.81
N GLY A 134 -13.20 7.26 8.90
CA GLY A 134 -12.32 7.58 7.78
C GLY A 134 -11.29 6.49 7.55
N PHE A 135 -10.75 6.40 6.33
CA PHE A 135 -9.81 5.37 5.91
C PHE A 135 -8.57 6.02 5.29
N ASN A 136 -7.40 5.53 5.65
CA ASN A 136 -6.13 5.92 5.04
C ASN A 136 -5.36 4.63 4.68
N ASP A 137 -5.22 4.40 3.38
CA ASP A 137 -4.40 3.34 2.79
C ASP A 137 -3.13 3.87 2.08
N ASP A 138 -2.92 5.19 2.10
CA ASP A 138 -1.77 5.88 1.49
C ASP A 138 -0.56 5.94 2.42
N PHE A 139 -0.58 5.22 3.55
CA PHE A 139 0.51 5.20 4.55
C PHE A 139 1.86 4.72 3.97
N GLY A 140 1.85 4.20 2.75
CA GLY A 140 3.00 3.72 1.99
C GLY A 140 3.55 4.66 0.92
N ASP A 141 2.85 5.74 0.61
CA ASP A 141 3.29 6.68 -0.42
C ASP A 141 4.45 7.49 0.16
N THR A 142 5.66 7.10 -0.22
CA THR A 142 6.89 7.74 0.25
C THR A 142 6.88 9.19 -0.18
N TYR A 143 6.85 10.12 0.79
CA TYR A 143 7.06 11.54 0.52
C TYR A 143 8.50 11.74 0.07
N GLY A 144 8.74 11.78 -1.24
CA GLY A 144 10.09 11.89 -1.81
C GLY A 144 10.79 13.21 -1.52
N ILE A 145 10.04 14.27 -1.19
CA ILE A 145 10.59 15.59 -0.87
C ILE A 145 9.77 16.23 0.25
N LEU A 146 10.44 16.59 1.36
CA LEU A 146 9.87 17.39 2.44
C LEU A 146 10.33 18.84 2.28
N TYR A 147 9.38 19.75 2.12
CA TYR A 147 9.66 21.19 2.12
C TYR A 147 9.30 21.78 3.47
N ALA A 148 10.25 22.48 4.09
CA ALA A 148 10.01 23.27 5.28
C ALA A 148 10.12 24.76 4.92
N PHE A 149 9.09 25.53 5.22
CA PHE A 149 9.06 26.96 5.00
C PHE A 149 9.32 27.68 6.33
N THR A 150 10.21 28.66 6.31
CA THR A 150 10.46 29.57 7.44
C THR A 150 10.48 31.01 6.93
N ALA A 151 9.94 31.94 7.70
CA ALA A 151 9.93 33.35 7.36
C ALA A 151 9.98 34.21 8.63
N ASP A 152 10.89 35.18 8.66
CA ASP A 152 10.95 36.17 9.72
C ASP A 152 9.86 37.24 9.52
N GLY A 153 9.12 37.54 10.58
CA GLY A 153 8.05 38.55 10.57
C GLY A 153 6.66 38.04 10.21
N PHE A 154 6.50 36.76 9.85
CA PHE A 154 5.19 36.12 9.69
C PHE A 154 4.85 35.27 10.91
N THR A 155 3.58 35.29 11.32
CA THR A 155 3.08 34.30 12.29
C THR A 155 2.95 32.92 11.61
N PRO A 156 3.04 31.81 12.36
CA PRO A 156 2.88 30.46 11.79
C PRO A 156 1.59 30.27 10.99
N ARG A 157 0.51 30.97 11.39
CA ARG A 157 -0.78 30.95 10.69
C ARG A 157 -0.70 31.64 9.33
N GLN A 158 -0.11 32.83 9.26
CA GLN A 158 0.04 33.56 8.00
C GLN A 158 0.97 32.84 7.02
N LEU A 159 2.04 32.22 7.52
CA LEU A 159 2.94 31.42 6.69
C LEU A 159 2.22 30.20 6.11
N ARG A 160 1.40 29.50 6.92
CA ARG A 160 0.57 28.39 6.44
C ARG A 160 -0.41 28.85 5.36
N ASP A 161 -1.15 29.92 5.62
CA ASP A 161 -2.15 30.44 4.69
C ASP A 161 -1.51 30.91 3.35
N TYR A 162 -0.23 31.30 3.36
CA TYR A 162 0.53 31.66 2.15
C TYR A 162 1.07 30.44 1.37
N VAL A 163 1.33 29.32 2.07
CA VAL A 163 1.79 28.07 1.45
C VAL A 163 0.61 27.23 0.92
N GLU A 164 -0.55 27.33 1.55
CA GLU A 164 -1.78 26.60 1.18
C GLU A 164 -2.67 27.35 0.17
N GLY A 165 -2.41 28.64 -0.08
CA GLY A 165 -3.16 29.50 -1.00
C GLY A 165 -2.69 29.43 -2.44
#